data_AF-A0A2S6HHP9-F1
#
_entry.id   AF-A0A2S6HHP9-F1
#
_cell.length_a   1.000
_cell.length_b   1.000
_cell.length_c   1.000
_cell.angle_alpha   90.00
_cell.angle_beta   90.00
_cell.angle_gamma   90.00
#
_symmetry.space_group_name_H-M   'P 1'
#
loop_
_entity.id
_entity.type
_entity.pdbx_description
1 polymer ?
#
loop_
_entity_poly.entity_id
_entity_poly.type
_entity_poly.pdbx_seq_one_letter_code
_entity_poly.pdbx_strand_id
1 'polypeptide(L)'
;MAKKARFYKVITRNGYGEETHIVSSPKKSVIPNAFETQDVQVTHVEYLGFKEVNAKPNDELDDVEFVVPELNDLSIQRGETGFKNLSLLFAEQVSKVNQEIKKYNSDEWQN
;
A
#
# COMPACT_ATOMS: atom_id res chain seq x y z
N MET A 1 3.63 -4.13 -19.58
CA MET A 1 3.03 -5.14 -18.67
C MET A 1 2.69 -4.43 -17.38
N ALA A 2 1.47 -4.58 -16.87
CA ALA A 2 1.13 -4.09 -15.53
C ALA A 2 2.00 -4.84 -14.50
N LYS A 3 2.71 -4.10 -13.66
CA LYS A 3 3.53 -4.70 -12.59
C LYS A 3 2.56 -5.23 -11.51
N LYS A 4 2.80 -6.46 -11.05
CA LYS A 4 1.99 -7.10 -9.99
C LYS A 4 2.78 -7.17 -8.69
N ALA A 5 2.10 -7.13 -7.56
CA ALA A 5 2.69 -7.31 -6.24
C ALA A 5 2.02 -8.43 -5.46
N ARG A 6 2.73 -9.02 -4.50
CA ARG A 6 2.20 -10.04 -3.59
C ARG A 6 1.33 -9.38 -2.54
N PHE A 7 0.15 -9.96 -2.29
CA PHE A 7 -0.77 -9.51 -1.25
C PHE A 7 -1.10 -10.62 -0.26
N TYR A 8 -1.37 -10.20 0.96
CA TYR A 8 -1.73 -11.07 2.06
C TYR A 8 -2.91 -10.48 2.82
N LYS A 9 -3.84 -11.35 3.23
CA LYS A 9 -4.82 -11.04 4.26
C LYS A 9 -4.21 -11.39 5.61
N VAL A 10 -4.27 -10.46 6.55
CA VAL A 10 -3.69 -10.55 7.88
C VAL A 10 -4.80 -10.35 8.89
N ILE A 11 -4.96 -11.28 9.82
CA ILE A 11 -5.87 -11.12 10.95
C ILE A 11 -5.01 -10.83 12.18
N THR A 12 -5.27 -9.69 12.80
CA THR A 12 -4.65 -9.29 14.07
C THR A 12 -5.67 -9.41 15.19
N ARG A 13 -5.22 -9.75 16.40
CA ARG A 13 -6.06 -9.77 17.59
C ARG A 13 -5.44 -8.88 18.68
N ASN A 14 -6.27 -8.10 19.34
CA ASN A 14 -5.93 -7.33 20.53
C ASN A 14 -6.98 -7.55 21.64
N GLY A 15 -6.89 -6.79 22.74
CA GLY A 15 -7.85 -6.87 23.86
C GLY A 15 -9.28 -6.45 23.51
N TYR A 16 -9.53 -5.91 22.31
CA TYR A 16 -10.83 -5.41 21.85
C TYR A 16 -11.47 -6.28 20.75
N GLY A 17 -10.71 -7.19 20.14
CA GLY A 17 -11.26 -8.11 19.13
C GLY A 17 -10.25 -8.48 18.05
N GLU A 18 -10.79 -8.91 16.91
CA GLU A 18 -10.01 -9.22 15.71
C GLU A 18 -10.24 -8.16 14.63
N GLU A 19 -9.15 -7.81 13.95
CA GLU A 19 -9.15 -6.89 12.81
C GLU A 19 -8.55 -7.60 11.60
N THR A 20 -9.09 -7.30 10.41
CA THR A 20 -8.61 -7.84 9.15
C THR A 20 -7.94 -6.73 8.35
N HIS A 21 -6.72 -7.01 7.91
CA HIS A 21 -5.89 -6.11 7.10
C HIS A 21 -5.53 -6.80 5.79
N ILE A 22 -5.42 -6.04 4.70
CA ILE A 22 -4.87 -6.55 3.44
C ILE A 22 -3.65 -5.72 3.08
N VAL A 23 -2.50 -6.36 2.94
CA VAL A 23 -1.21 -5.67 2.76
C VAL A 23 -0.36 -6.27 1.67
N SER A 24 0.46 -5.43 1.06
CA SER A 24 1.56 -5.90 0.21
C SER A 24 2.82 -6.19 1.02
N SER A 25 3.44 -7.34 0.77
CA SER A 25 4.70 -7.72 1.43
C SER A 25 5.54 -8.61 0.51
N PRO A 26 6.89 -8.55 0.57
CA PRO A 26 7.74 -9.41 -0.24
C PRO A 26 7.65 -10.88 0.20
N LYS A 27 7.41 -11.15 1.49
CA LYS A 27 7.32 -12.51 2.04
C LYS A 27 6.42 -12.58 3.28
N LYS A 28 5.74 -13.70 3.47
CA LYS A 28 4.87 -13.95 4.65
C LYS A 28 5.58 -13.71 5.98
N SER A 29 6.86 -14.09 6.08
CA SER A 29 7.62 -14.08 7.34
C SER A 29 7.97 -12.69 7.89
N VAL A 30 7.78 -11.61 7.13
CA VAL A 30 8.04 -10.24 7.62
C VAL A 30 6.79 -9.51 8.06
N ILE A 31 5.61 -10.08 7.80
CA ILE A 31 4.32 -9.48 8.16
C ILE A 31 4.17 -9.31 9.68
N PRO A 32 4.54 -10.30 10.52
CA PRO A 32 4.45 -10.13 11.98
C PRO A 32 5.17 -8.88 12.48
N ASN A 33 6.38 -8.61 11.98
CA ASN A 33 7.17 -7.43 12.37
C ASN A 33 6.51 -6.07 12.04
N ALA A 34 5.52 -6.04 11.14
CA ALA A 34 4.81 -4.83 10.78
C ALA A 34 3.52 -4.59 11.60
N PHE A 35 3.01 -5.62 12.28
CA PHE A 35 1.72 -5.57 12.98
C PHE A 35 1.83 -5.89 14.47
N GLU A 36 2.76 -6.77 14.86
CA GLU A 36 2.87 -7.22 16.23
C GLU A 36 3.46 -6.13 17.13
N THR A 37 2.76 -5.89 18.23
CA THR A 37 3.19 -5.02 19.31
C THR A 37 3.02 -5.77 20.62
N GLN A 38 3.23 -5.12 21.77
CA GLN A 38 2.95 -5.75 23.07
C GLN A 38 1.49 -6.19 23.22
N ASP A 39 0.56 -5.46 22.59
CA ASP A 39 -0.89 -5.65 22.77
C ASP A 39 -1.60 -6.19 21.53
N VAL A 40 -0.89 -6.33 20.41
CA VAL A 40 -1.42 -6.79 19.13
C VAL A 40 -0.64 -8.01 18.66
N GLN A 41 -1.35 -9.10 18.37
CA GLN A 41 -0.76 -10.33 17.84
C GLN A 41 -1.31 -10.65 16.45
N VAL A 42 -0.48 -11.20 15.57
CA VAL A 42 -0.93 -11.72 14.28
C VAL A 42 -1.41 -13.15 14.47
N THR A 43 -2.71 -13.39 14.32
CA THR A 43 -3.32 -14.72 14.52
C THR A 43 -3.41 -15.51 13.23
N HIS A 44 -3.54 -14.84 12.08
CA HIS A 44 -3.65 -15.49 10.79
C HIS A 44 -3.02 -14.68 9.67
N VAL A 45 -2.38 -15.36 8.72
CA VAL A 45 -1.84 -14.74 7.50
C VAL A 45 -2.09 -15.67 6.31
N GLU A 46 -2.89 -15.18 5.37
CA GLU A 46 -3.32 -15.87 4.15
C GLU A 46 -2.72 -15.17 2.92
N TYR A 47 -2.24 -15.95 1.96
CA TYR A 47 -1.71 -15.41 0.70
C TYR A 47 -2.82 -15.24 -0.34
N LEU A 48 -3.00 -14.02 -0.84
CA LEU A 48 -4.06 -13.68 -1.80
C LEU A 48 -3.61 -13.72 -3.26
N GLY A 49 -2.34 -14.08 -3.51
CA GLY A 49 -1.78 -14.09 -4.86
C GLY A 49 -1.03 -12.81 -5.23
N PHE A 50 -0.67 -12.73 -6.51
CA PHE A 50 -0.13 -11.52 -7.11
C PHE A 50 -1.28 -10.70 -7.71
N LYS A 51 -1.41 -9.44 -7.30
CA LYS A 51 -2.45 -8.52 -7.76
C LYS A 51 -1.85 -7.39 -8.57
N GLU A 52 -2.60 -6.93 -9.56
CA GLU A 52 -2.27 -5.72 -10.31
C GLU A 52 -2.38 -4.48 -9.42
N VAL A 53 -1.39 -3.58 -9.52
CA VAL A 53 -1.34 -2.35 -8.71
C VAL A 53 -1.12 -1.17 -9.63
N ASN A 54 -1.95 -0.14 -9.43
CA ASN A 54 -1.87 1.13 -10.13
C ASN A 54 -1.37 2.20 -9.16
N ALA A 55 -0.28 2.90 -9.52
CA ALA A 55 0.14 4.10 -8.81
C ALA A 55 -0.58 5.30 -9.43
N LYS A 56 -1.20 6.15 -8.61
CA LYS A 56 -1.90 7.36 -9.02
C LYS A 56 -1.57 8.52 -8.08
N PRO A 57 -1.76 9.78 -8.50
CA PRO A 57 -1.75 10.92 -7.60
C PRO A 57 -2.84 10.76 -6.53
N ASN A 58 -2.53 11.13 -5.30
CA ASN A 58 -3.45 11.37 -4.21
C ASN A 58 -3.67 12.88 -4.11
N ASP A 59 -4.84 13.33 -4.50
CA ASP A 59 -5.18 14.75 -4.57
C ASP A 59 -5.27 15.42 -3.19
N GLU A 60 -5.45 14.65 -2.11
CA GLU A 60 -5.57 15.18 -0.75
C GLU A 60 -4.20 15.32 -0.05
N LEU A 61 -3.22 14.50 -0.43
CA LEU A 61 -1.92 14.38 0.26
C LEU A 61 -0.72 14.86 -0.57
N ASP A 62 -0.93 15.32 -1.81
CA ASP A 62 0.14 15.65 -2.76
C ASP A 62 1.17 14.51 -2.89
N ASP A 63 0.70 13.28 -2.93
CA ASP A 63 1.55 12.09 -2.86
C ASP A 63 1.05 10.94 -3.73
N VAL A 64 1.78 9.83 -3.77
CA VAL A 64 1.35 8.62 -4.48
C VAL A 64 0.37 7.82 -3.65
N GLU A 65 -0.72 7.38 -4.27
CA GLU A 65 -1.62 6.33 -3.78
C GLU A 65 -1.48 5.09 -4.67
N PHE A 66 -1.51 3.91 -4.05
CA PHE A 66 -1.57 2.64 -4.77
C PHE A 66 -2.97 2.05 -4.72
N VAL A 67 -3.57 1.82 -5.87
CA VAL A 67 -4.91 1.23 -6.01
C VAL A 67 -4.79 -0.21 -6.53
N VAL A 68 -5.53 -1.13 -5.90
CA VAL A 68 -5.56 -2.55 -6.24
C VAL A 68 -6.97 -2.96 -6.66
N PRO A 69 -7.30 -2.90 -7.97
CA PRO A 69 -8.68 -3.09 -8.44
C PRO A 69 -9.28 -4.46 -8.08
N GLU A 70 -8.45 -5.50 -8.14
CA GLU A 70 -8.87 -6.88 -7.80
C GLU A 70 -9.23 -7.09 -6.32
N LEU A 71 -8.96 -6.11 -5.45
CA LEU A 71 -9.23 -6.17 -4.02
C LEU A 71 -10.24 -5.08 -3.61
N ASN A 72 -11.33 -4.95 -4.38
CA ASN A 72 -12.38 -3.95 -4.19
C ASN A 72 -11.83 -2.52 -4.19
N ASP A 73 -10.95 -2.22 -5.16
CA ASP A 73 -10.29 -0.92 -5.28
C ASP A 73 -9.57 -0.48 -3.99
N LEU A 74 -8.99 -1.45 -3.25
CA LEU A 74 -8.18 -1.18 -2.08
C LEU A 74 -7.13 -0.11 -2.40
N SER A 75 -7.20 0.99 -1.64
CA SER A 75 -6.20 2.05 -1.62
C SER A 75 -5.15 1.75 -0.55
N ILE A 76 -3.89 2.01 -0.88
CA ILE A 76 -2.77 2.00 0.06
C ILE A 76 -2.01 3.32 -0.08
N GLN A 77 -2.02 4.12 0.99
CA GLN A 77 -1.44 5.46 1.07
C GLN A 77 -0.16 5.49 1.92
N ARG A 78 0.56 6.62 1.89
CA ARG A 78 1.78 6.78 2.70
C ARG A 78 1.45 6.63 4.19
N GLY A 79 2.28 5.85 4.87
CA GLY A 79 2.11 5.54 6.29
C GLY A 79 1.40 4.21 6.53
N GLU A 80 0.67 3.69 5.53
CA GLU A 80 0.01 2.41 5.64
C GLU A 80 0.96 1.22 5.40
N THR A 81 0.64 0.10 6.05
CA THR A 81 1.42 -1.12 5.95
C THR A 81 1.42 -1.65 4.51
N GLY A 82 2.62 -1.87 3.99
CA GLY A 82 2.82 -2.34 2.62
C GLY A 82 3.10 -1.23 1.60
N PHE A 83 2.84 0.04 1.93
CA PHE A 83 3.15 1.18 1.07
C PHE A 83 4.62 1.18 0.64
N LYS A 84 5.54 1.09 1.61
CA LYS A 84 7.00 1.09 1.35
C LYS A 84 7.43 -0.03 0.40
N ASN A 85 6.82 -1.22 0.52
CA ASN A 85 7.11 -2.33 -0.39
C ASN A 85 6.66 -2.00 -1.82
N LEU A 86 5.47 -1.43 -1.97
CA LEU A 86 4.96 -0.98 -3.26
C LEU A 86 5.81 0.15 -3.84
N SER A 87 6.22 1.15 -3.04
CA SER A 87 7.09 2.22 -3.53
C SER A 87 8.40 1.71 -4.12
N LEU A 88 8.97 0.65 -3.54
CA LEU A 88 10.18 0.01 -4.07
C LEU A 88 9.94 -0.78 -5.34
N LEU A 89 8.85 -1.56 -5.41
CA LEU A 89 8.52 -2.38 -6.59
C LEU A 89 8.08 -1.54 -7.80
N PHE A 90 7.47 -0.39 -7.54
CA PHE A 90 6.87 0.50 -8.55
C PHE A 90 7.60 1.85 -8.63
N ALA A 91 8.92 1.88 -8.34
CA ALA A 91 9.71 3.11 -8.25
C ALA A 91 9.62 4.01 -9.50
N GLU A 92 9.57 3.41 -10.70
CA GLU A 92 9.39 4.15 -11.95
C GLU A 92 8.02 4.83 -12.04
N GLN A 93 6.95 4.12 -11.64
CA GLN A 93 5.60 4.67 -11.61
C GLN A 93 5.47 5.77 -10.55
N VAL A 94 6.03 5.54 -9.36
CA VAL A 94 6.12 6.56 -8.29
C VAL A 94 6.82 7.82 -8.81
N SER A 95 7.93 7.67 -9.52
CA SER A 95 8.66 8.81 -10.09
C SER A 95 7.82 9.58 -11.11
N LYS A 96 6.98 8.90 -11.91
CA LYS A 96 6.08 9.55 -12.87
C LYS A 96 4.98 10.33 -12.17
N VAL A 97 4.30 9.71 -11.21
CA VAL A 97 3.25 10.36 -10.40
C VAL A 97 3.83 11.60 -9.68
N ASN A 98 5.01 11.49 -9.07
CA ASN A 98 5.65 12.63 -8.42
C ASN A 98 6.02 13.76 -9.40
N GLN A 99 6.32 13.45 -10.66
CA GLN A 99 6.53 14.48 -11.69
C GLN A 99 5.21 15.14 -12.11
N GLU A 100 4.12 14.38 -12.17
CA GLU A 100 2.78 14.90 -12.46
C GLU A 100 2.31 15.86 -11.36
N ILE A 101 2.41 15.46 -10.08
CA ILE A 101 2.09 16.30 -8.93
C ILE A 101 2.91 17.60 -8.95
N LYS A 102 4.22 17.51 -9.21
CA LYS A 102 5.09 18.70 -9.31
C LYS A 102 4.68 19.66 -10.42
N LYS A 103 4.28 19.14 -11.58
CA LYS A 103 3.82 19.95 -12.70
C LYS A 103 2.51 20.65 -12.38
N TYR A 104 1.55 19.91 -11.81
CA TYR A 104 0.28 20.45 -11.37
C TYR A 104 0.50 21.62 -10.40
N ASN A 105 1.31 21.41 -9.37
CA ASN A 105 1.59 22.44 -8.39
C ASN A 105 2.35 23.63 -9.03
N SER A 106 3.29 23.41 -9.95
CA SER A 106 4.01 24.52 -10.61
C SER A 106 3.13 25.38 -11.52
N ASP A 107 2.12 24.78 -12.16
CA ASP A 107 1.21 25.47 -13.08
C ASP A 107 0.16 26.29 -12.31
N GLU A 108 -0.22 25.87 -11.09
CA GLU A 108 -1.08 26.67 -10.20
C GLU A 108 -0.38 27.96 -9.70
N TRP A 109 0.95 27.98 -9.57
CA TRP A 109 1.70 29.20 -9.18
C TRP A 109 1.90 30.21 -10.32
N GLN A 110 1.58 29.86 -11.57
CA GLN A 110 1.77 30.73 -12.74
C GLN A 110 0.49 31.40 -13.25
N ASN A 111 -0.67 31.08 -12.68
CA ASN A 111 -1.96 31.74 -12.96
C ASN A 111 -2.42 32.61 -11.78
#